data_AF-A0AAJ2QF06-F1
#
_entry.id   AF-A0AAJ2QF06-F1
#
_cell.length_a   1.000
_cell.length_b   1.000
_cell.length_c   1.000
_cell.angle_alpha   90.00
_cell.angle_beta   90.00
_cell.angle_gamma   90.00
#
_symmetry.space_group_name_H-M   'P 1'
#
loop_
_entity.id
_entity.type
_entity.pdbx_description
1 polymer ?
#
loop_
_entity_poly.entity_id
_entity_poly.type
_entity_poly.pdbx_seq_one_letter_code
_entity_poly.pdbx_strand_id
1 'polypeptide(L)'
;MPDQQPYQPKTDSEPSVHEALRDHTALRERTVDDHMFTAGEAWGIPSTFRLQLFTAPGHRPVAVVTQTPDEGTSLTNAAEHYASRVWELHAPDEPEPPIWIQHYVEPDDQQSNDAFDLVRLRVDGRFELSVAGWLQIAADQIATLVGTPVDGTRGERYVPHPAPPEQRLQYVVMDVADLPEPTPFREACMTPLRRILNRLLRRTSCCWYHQQDWSKVSELGIQLIEHARNDGKTDHEISEQFIAMARELGTSNKDLMALKSLLEPSVAIAPHLGENATYTNGNHRARAMKDADVTRTVVATWLPPHAG
;
A
#
# COMPACT_ATOMS: atom_id res chain seq x y z
N MET A 1 -4.37 -12.36 8.10
CA MET A 1 -3.23 -11.45 8.30
C MET A 1 -1.92 -12.24 8.23
N PRO A 2 -1.24 -12.40 7.06
CA PRO A 2 0.09 -12.99 7.07
C PRO A 2 1.16 -11.91 6.87
N ASP A 3 1.98 -11.75 7.90
CA ASP A 3 3.38 -11.35 7.91
C ASP A 3 3.91 -10.71 6.62
N GLN A 4 3.98 -9.38 6.65
CA GLN A 4 5.07 -8.69 5.99
C GLN A 4 6.37 -9.42 6.36
N GLN A 5 7.11 -9.95 5.39
CA GLN A 5 8.46 -10.43 5.70
C GLN A 5 9.21 -9.28 6.38
N PRO A 6 9.84 -9.51 7.54
CA PRO A 6 10.47 -8.47 8.31
C PRO A 6 11.46 -7.74 7.42
N TYR A 7 11.30 -6.42 7.35
CA TYR A 7 12.31 -5.51 6.83
C TYR A 7 13.66 -5.96 7.41
N GLN A 8 14.54 -6.51 6.57
CA GLN A 8 15.91 -6.75 7.00
C GLN A 8 16.57 -5.38 7.09
N PRO A 9 16.93 -4.91 8.30
CA PRO A 9 17.55 -3.62 8.44
C PRO A 9 18.87 -3.66 7.68
N LYS A 10 19.09 -2.69 6.78
CA LYS A 10 20.46 -2.30 6.50
C LYS A 10 21.09 -1.90 7.83
N THR A 11 22.32 -2.34 8.05
CA THR A 11 23.13 -2.16 9.26
C THR A 11 23.61 -0.71 9.46
N ASP A 12 22.71 0.25 9.29
CA ASP A 12 22.76 1.54 9.96
C ASP A 12 21.63 1.48 10.98
N SER A 13 21.94 1.48 12.28
CA SER A 13 20.94 1.33 13.35
C SER A 13 19.82 2.36 13.16
N GLU A 14 18.68 1.93 12.62
CA GLU A 14 17.53 2.81 12.50
C GLU A 14 17.14 3.28 13.90
N PRO A 15 16.94 4.60 14.09
CA PRO A 15 16.59 5.12 15.39
C PRO A 15 15.29 4.47 15.87
N SER A 16 15.28 4.05 17.13
CA SER A 16 14.08 3.50 17.77
C SER A 16 12.94 4.52 17.74
N VAL A 17 11.68 4.06 17.78
CA VAL A 17 10.50 4.95 17.88
C VAL A 17 10.63 5.94 19.03
N HIS A 18 11.21 5.49 20.15
CA HIS A 18 11.46 6.34 21.30
C HIS A 18 12.46 7.47 20.97
N GLU A 19 13.51 7.20 20.20
CA GLU A 19 14.45 8.24 19.76
C GLU A 19 13.80 9.20 18.77
N ALA A 20 12.97 8.70 17.85
CA ALA A 20 12.26 9.51 16.88
C ALA A 20 11.24 10.48 17.52
N LEU A 21 10.72 10.16 18.71
CA LEU A 21 9.62 10.90 19.34
C LEU A 21 9.99 11.63 20.64
N ARG A 22 11.20 11.41 21.17
CA ARG A 22 11.64 11.94 22.49
C ARG A 22 11.43 13.45 22.60
N ASP A 23 11.84 14.19 21.57
CA ASP A 23 11.83 15.66 21.58
C ASP A 23 10.45 16.25 21.19
N HIS A 24 9.50 15.38 20.84
CA HIS A 24 8.17 15.78 20.40
C HIS A 24 7.08 15.53 21.44
N THR A 25 7.40 14.95 22.59
CA THR A 25 6.42 14.71 23.65
C THR A 25 5.93 16.03 24.24
N ALA A 26 4.61 16.24 24.26
CA ALA A 26 3.98 17.41 24.86
C ALA A 26 2.50 17.14 25.17
N LEU A 27 1.97 17.85 26.17
CA LEU A 27 0.53 17.89 26.43
C LEU A 27 -0.16 18.72 25.35
N ARG A 28 -0.89 18.06 24.45
CA ARG A 28 -1.57 18.66 23.32
C ARG A 28 -3.07 18.67 23.50
N GLU A 29 -3.71 19.65 22.86
CA GLU A 29 -5.16 19.68 22.69
C GLU A 29 -5.52 19.06 21.33
N ARG A 30 -6.61 18.26 21.29
CA ARG A 30 -7.18 17.78 20.02
C ARG A 30 -7.99 18.90 19.38
N THR A 31 -7.40 19.59 18.42
CA THR A 31 -8.00 20.75 17.73
C THR A 31 -8.83 20.36 16.51
N VAL A 32 -8.62 19.16 15.96
CA VAL A 32 -9.45 18.59 14.88
C VAL A 32 -9.83 17.16 15.24
N ASP A 33 -11.09 16.79 14.97
CA ASP A 33 -11.61 15.42 15.02
C ASP A 33 -12.66 15.24 13.91
N ASP A 34 -12.19 15.25 12.68
CA ASP A 34 -13.04 15.10 11.49
C ASP A 34 -13.15 13.63 11.13
N HIS A 35 -14.37 13.10 11.13
CA HIS A 35 -14.62 11.68 10.90
C HIS A 35 -14.70 11.32 9.42
N MET A 36 -14.81 12.30 8.53
CA MET A 36 -14.94 12.10 7.09
C MET A 36 -14.02 13.06 6.33
N PHE A 37 -12.81 13.26 6.85
CA PHE A 37 -11.85 14.18 6.26
C PHE A 37 -11.53 13.74 4.82
N THR A 38 -11.57 14.70 3.89
CA THR A 38 -11.27 14.47 2.48
C THR A 38 -9.99 15.20 2.09
N ALA A 39 -8.98 14.47 1.62
CA ALA A 39 -7.75 15.07 1.09
C ALA A 39 -7.83 15.43 -0.42
N GLY A 40 -9.05 15.49 -0.97
CA GLY A 40 -9.29 15.54 -2.41
C GLY A 40 -9.17 14.16 -3.06
N GLU A 41 -8.95 14.14 -4.37
CA GLU A 41 -8.77 12.91 -5.14
C GLU A 41 -7.29 12.56 -5.22
N ALA A 42 -6.94 11.35 -4.77
CA ALA A 42 -5.65 10.74 -5.10
C ALA A 42 -5.89 9.80 -6.29
N TRP A 43 -5.19 10.05 -7.41
CA TRP A 43 -5.36 9.28 -8.65
C TRP A 43 -6.81 9.22 -9.19
N GLY A 44 -7.58 10.30 -8.98
CA GLY A 44 -8.98 10.39 -9.42
C GLY A 44 -9.96 9.60 -8.54
N ILE A 45 -9.51 9.08 -7.40
CA ILE A 45 -10.34 8.33 -6.45
C ILE A 45 -10.56 9.19 -5.20
N PRO A 46 -11.80 9.62 -4.93
CA PRO A 46 -12.14 10.27 -3.67
C PRO A 46 -11.81 9.33 -2.51
N SER A 47 -11.11 9.84 -1.50
CA SER A 47 -10.71 9.04 -0.35
C SER A 47 -11.03 9.77 0.94
N THR A 48 -11.51 9.02 1.93
CA THR A 48 -11.88 9.55 3.25
C THR A 48 -11.10 8.85 4.35
N PHE A 49 -10.91 9.53 5.47
CA PHE A 49 -10.36 8.96 6.69
C PHE A 49 -10.77 9.82 7.90
N ARG A 50 -10.62 9.28 9.12
CA ARG A 50 -10.67 10.11 10.32
C ARG A 50 -9.39 10.91 10.44
N LEU A 51 -9.46 12.20 10.73
CA LEU A 51 -8.33 13.02 11.12
C LEU A 51 -8.51 13.49 12.56
N GLN A 52 -7.61 13.03 13.44
CA GLN A 52 -7.41 13.62 14.76
C GLN A 52 -6.12 14.43 14.77
N LEU A 53 -6.23 15.75 14.89
CA LEU A 53 -5.06 16.64 14.96
C LEU A 53 -4.86 17.15 16.38
N PHE A 54 -3.65 16.95 16.90
CA PHE A 54 -3.24 17.37 18.22
C PHE A 54 -2.17 18.46 18.12
N THR A 55 -2.38 19.59 18.78
CA THR A 55 -1.51 20.77 18.72
C THR A 55 -1.14 21.29 20.11
N ALA A 56 0.05 21.86 20.24
CA ALA A 56 0.47 22.62 21.41
C ALA A 56 1.42 23.75 20.97
N PRO A 57 1.40 24.93 21.64
CA PRO A 57 2.30 26.02 21.30
C PRO A 57 3.77 25.61 21.33
N GLY A 58 4.52 25.95 20.27
CA GLY A 58 5.95 25.64 20.15
C GLY A 58 6.29 24.17 19.88
N HIS A 59 5.28 23.32 19.67
CA HIS A 59 5.46 21.91 19.36
C HIS A 59 4.85 21.57 18.00
N ARG A 60 5.58 20.73 17.26
CA ARG A 60 5.10 20.17 16.00
C ARG A 60 3.74 19.45 16.21
N PRO A 61 2.72 19.72 15.37
CA PRO A 61 1.44 19.03 15.43
C PRO A 61 1.58 17.52 15.23
N VAL A 62 0.64 16.75 15.75
CA VAL A 62 0.55 15.30 15.55
C VAL A 62 -0.80 14.98 14.91
N ALA A 63 -0.76 14.36 13.73
CA ALA A 63 -1.94 13.89 13.02
C ALA A 63 -2.02 12.37 13.19
N VAL A 64 -3.11 11.90 13.81
CA VAL A 64 -3.48 10.48 13.82
C VAL A 64 -4.63 10.30 12.85
N VAL A 65 -4.42 9.42 11.87
CA VAL A 65 -5.41 9.15 10.83
C VAL A 65 -5.83 7.69 10.83
N THR A 66 -7.12 7.47 10.67
CA THR A 66 -7.73 6.13 10.73
C THR A 66 -8.58 5.90 9.50
N GLN A 67 -8.37 4.78 8.80
CA GLN A 67 -9.08 4.44 7.57
C GLN A 67 -9.58 3.00 7.59
N THR A 68 -10.74 2.74 6.99
CA THR A 68 -11.22 1.39 6.65
C THR A 68 -10.90 1.05 5.17
N PRO A 69 -10.85 -0.24 4.78
CA PRO A 69 -10.46 -0.65 3.43
C PRO A 69 -11.32 -0.10 2.28
N ASP A 70 -12.55 0.34 2.56
CA ASP A 70 -13.55 0.82 1.60
C ASP A 70 -13.48 2.34 1.33
N GLU A 71 -12.57 3.07 1.97
CA GLU A 71 -12.52 4.55 1.90
C GLU A 71 -11.57 5.10 0.83
N GLY A 72 -11.46 4.41 -0.30
CA GLY A 72 -10.66 4.83 -1.44
C GLY A 72 -9.19 4.43 -1.34
N THR A 73 -8.28 5.31 -1.76
CA THR A 73 -6.86 4.97 -1.77
C THR A 73 -6.30 4.91 -0.36
N SER A 74 -5.56 3.83 -0.08
CA SER A 74 -5.03 3.53 1.25
C SER A 74 -4.10 4.63 1.79
N LEU A 75 -4.15 4.91 3.10
CA LEU A 75 -3.25 5.82 3.81
C LEU A 75 -1.76 5.55 3.50
N THR A 76 -1.39 4.31 3.29
CA THR A 76 -0.02 3.87 3.00
C THR A 76 0.39 4.26 1.59
N ASN A 77 -0.52 4.11 0.62
CA ASN A 77 -0.24 4.42 -0.77
C ASN A 77 -0.23 5.94 -1.00
N ALA A 78 -1.16 6.68 -0.39
CA ALA A 78 -1.31 8.12 -0.55
C ALA A 78 -0.74 8.94 0.62
N ALA A 79 0.14 8.37 1.44
CA ALA A 79 0.69 8.99 2.65
C ALA A 79 1.24 10.41 2.41
N GLU A 80 2.05 10.58 1.37
CA GLU A 80 2.64 11.86 0.98
C GLU A 80 1.53 12.89 0.70
N HIS A 81 0.58 12.53 -0.16
CA HIS A 81 -0.52 13.39 -0.58
C HIS A 81 -1.41 13.81 0.60
N TYR A 82 -1.81 12.85 1.44
CA TYR A 82 -2.66 13.12 2.59
C TYR A 82 -1.96 13.96 3.66
N ALA A 83 -0.71 13.64 3.99
CA ALA A 83 0.07 14.42 4.95
C ALA A 83 0.34 15.84 4.44
N SER A 84 0.66 15.99 3.15
CA SER A 84 0.82 17.30 2.50
C SER A 84 -0.46 18.12 2.59
N ARG A 85 -1.62 17.50 2.32
CA ARG A 85 -2.90 18.20 2.36
C ARG A 85 -3.31 18.63 3.78
N VAL A 86 -3.08 17.77 4.77
CA VAL A 86 -3.32 18.12 6.19
C VAL A 86 -2.37 19.24 6.62
N TRP A 87 -1.10 19.20 6.20
CA TRP A 87 -0.13 20.26 6.46
C TRP A 87 -0.60 21.60 5.87
N GLU A 88 -0.99 21.61 4.61
CA GLU A 88 -1.47 22.82 3.92
C GLU A 88 -2.71 23.43 4.61
N LEU A 89 -3.65 22.59 5.04
CA LEU A 89 -4.93 23.06 5.59
C LEU A 89 -4.85 23.47 7.06
N HIS A 90 -4.11 22.73 7.88
CA HIS A 90 -4.18 22.86 9.34
C HIS A 90 -2.90 23.37 9.99
N ALA A 91 -1.78 23.35 9.27
CA ALA A 91 -0.51 23.84 9.77
C ALA A 91 0.27 24.62 8.69
N PRO A 92 -0.37 25.51 7.90
CA PRO A 92 0.29 26.16 6.79
C PRO A 92 1.52 26.94 7.26
N ASP A 93 1.49 27.58 8.42
CA ASP A 93 2.62 28.40 8.89
C ASP A 93 3.78 27.59 9.47
N GLU A 94 3.59 26.29 9.70
CA GLU A 94 4.65 25.42 10.24
C GLU A 94 5.70 25.10 9.15
N PRO A 95 6.99 25.04 9.52
CA PRO A 95 8.07 24.71 8.59
C PRO A 95 8.14 23.23 8.23
N GLU A 96 7.50 22.36 9.03
CA GLU A 96 7.46 20.91 8.84
C GLU A 96 6.00 20.41 8.88
N PRO A 97 5.68 19.29 8.20
CA PRO A 97 4.34 18.70 8.25
C PRO A 97 4.03 18.18 9.65
N PRO A 98 2.76 17.95 10.04
CA PRO A 98 2.45 17.20 11.25
C PRO A 98 3.19 15.86 11.32
N ILE A 99 3.50 15.39 12.52
CA ILE A 99 3.95 14.00 12.74
C ILE A 99 2.78 13.11 12.31
N TRP A 100 3.01 12.24 11.34
CA TRP A 100 1.96 11.48 10.67
C TRP A 100 1.89 10.05 11.18
N ILE A 101 0.76 9.68 11.78
CA ILE A 101 0.51 8.36 12.35
C ILE A 101 -0.73 7.77 11.68
N GLN A 102 -0.60 6.56 11.14
CA GLN A 102 -1.65 5.87 10.39
C GLN A 102 -2.19 4.69 11.18
N HIS A 103 -3.47 4.41 11.02
CA HIS A 103 -4.14 3.24 11.53
C HIS A 103 -5.13 2.69 10.49
N TYR A 104 -5.09 1.39 10.26
CA TYR A 104 -6.13 0.70 9.51
C TYR A 104 -6.98 -0.13 10.44
N VAL A 105 -8.28 0.05 10.33
CA VAL A 105 -9.26 -0.73 11.08
C VAL A 105 -10.12 -1.54 10.12
N GLU A 106 -10.30 -2.82 10.43
CA GLU A 106 -11.28 -3.63 9.71
C GLU A 106 -12.70 -3.23 10.16
N PRO A 107 -13.70 -3.21 9.28
CA PRO A 107 -15.05 -2.76 9.62
C PRO A 107 -15.71 -3.55 10.76
N ASP A 108 -15.33 -4.83 10.91
CA ASP A 108 -15.88 -5.75 11.90
C ASP A 108 -15.03 -5.89 13.18
N ASP A 109 -13.86 -5.25 13.23
CA ASP A 109 -12.98 -5.29 14.40
C ASP A 109 -13.52 -4.37 15.50
N GLN A 110 -14.31 -4.95 16.40
CA GLN A 110 -14.71 -4.28 17.66
C GLN A 110 -13.55 -4.06 18.63
N GLN A 111 -12.42 -4.76 18.42
CA GLN A 111 -11.16 -4.50 19.11
C GLN A 111 -10.25 -3.74 18.17
N SER A 112 -10.04 -2.45 18.46
CA SER A 112 -8.96 -1.67 17.87
C SER A 112 -7.69 -2.49 17.99
N ASN A 113 -7.11 -2.89 16.86
CA ASN A 113 -5.75 -3.39 16.87
C ASN A 113 -4.88 -2.23 17.40
N ASP A 114 -4.10 -2.43 18.47
CA ASP A 114 -3.31 -1.34 19.07
C ASP A 114 -2.04 -1.02 18.24
N ALA A 115 -1.99 -1.50 16.99
CA ALA A 115 -0.86 -1.36 16.08
C ALA A 115 -1.10 -0.19 15.10
N PHE A 116 -0.34 0.88 15.30
CA PHE A 116 -0.29 2.04 14.43
C PHE A 116 1.04 2.08 13.68
N ASP A 117 1.10 2.88 12.63
CA ASP A 117 2.33 3.16 11.89
C ASP A 117 2.69 4.63 11.96
N LEU A 118 3.85 4.94 12.52
CA LEU A 118 4.50 6.24 12.38
C LEU A 118 5.17 6.32 11.00
N VAL A 119 4.74 7.27 10.17
CA VAL A 119 5.31 7.49 8.84
C VAL A 119 6.39 8.55 8.91
N ARG A 120 7.62 8.16 8.56
CA ARG A 120 8.76 9.07 8.44
C ARG A 120 8.64 9.80 7.11
N LEU A 121 8.33 11.08 7.14
CA LEU A 121 8.23 11.94 5.95
C LEU A 121 9.49 12.78 5.79
N ARG A 122 9.99 12.89 4.56
CA ARG A 122 11.02 13.85 4.17
C ARG A 122 10.37 15.02 3.46
N VAL A 123 10.78 16.23 3.82
CA VAL A 123 10.34 17.46 3.16
C VAL A 123 11.23 17.69 1.94
N ASP A 124 10.65 17.57 0.75
CA ASP A 124 11.34 17.84 -0.52
C ASP A 124 11.06 19.29 -1.00
N GLY A 125 9.98 19.90 -0.51
CA GLY A 125 9.56 21.26 -0.81
C GLY A 125 8.40 21.69 0.08
N ARG A 126 7.86 22.90 -0.15
CA ARG A 126 6.72 23.41 0.62
C ARG A 126 5.47 22.60 0.31
N PHE A 127 4.98 21.85 1.30
CA PHE A 127 3.90 20.87 1.12
C PHE A 127 4.23 19.73 0.15
N GLU A 128 5.52 19.53 -0.17
CA GLU A 128 5.97 18.43 -1.00
C GLU A 128 6.75 17.44 -0.13
N LEU A 129 6.23 16.22 -0.06
CA LEU A 129 6.71 15.19 0.84
C LEU A 129 7.09 13.92 0.07
N SER A 130 8.07 13.20 0.57
CA SER A 130 8.33 11.80 0.22
C SER A 130 8.38 10.94 1.48
N VAL A 131 7.91 9.69 1.39
CA VAL A 131 8.06 8.77 2.52
C VAL A 131 9.47 8.22 2.58
N ALA A 132 10.08 8.32 3.77
CA ALA A 132 11.38 7.76 4.14
C ALA A 132 11.26 6.41 4.87
N GLY A 133 10.08 6.04 5.36
CA GLY A 133 9.81 4.72 5.95
C GLY A 133 8.63 4.71 6.91
N TRP A 134 8.35 3.53 7.46
CA TRP A 134 7.31 3.28 8.46
C TRP A 134 7.94 2.65 9.68
N LEU A 135 7.47 3.03 10.86
CA LEU A 135 7.83 2.42 12.14
C LEU A 135 6.55 2.08 12.88
N GLN A 136 6.42 0.83 13.33
CA GLN A 136 5.29 0.43 14.16
C GLN A 136 5.32 1.18 15.49
N ILE A 137 4.18 1.72 15.92
CA ILE A 137 4.02 2.46 17.18
C ILE A 137 2.75 1.97 17.90
N ALA A 138 2.84 1.83 19.22
CA ALA A 138 1.72 1.38 20.05
C ALA A 138 0.86 2.55 20.56
N ALA A 139 -0.41 2.29 20.87
CA ALA A 139 -1.36 3.29 21.33
C ALA A 139 -0.89 4.09 22.58
N ASP A 140 -0.20 3.45 23.52
CA ASP A 140 0.36 4.05 24.73
C ASP A 140 1.52 5.01 24.44
N GLN A 141 2.33 4.69 23.43
CA GLN A 141 3.39 5.57 22.93
C GLN A 141 2.81 6.81 22.26
N ILE A 142 1.72 6.65 21.49
CA ILE A 142 0.99 7.80 20.91
C ILE A 142 0.38 8.64 22.04
N ALA A 143 -0.24 8.01 23.03
CA ALA A 143 -0.82 8.71 24.17
C ALA A 143 0.23 9.50 24.96
N THR A 144 1.44 8.93 25.10
CA THR A 144 2.59 9.63 25.68
C THR A 144 2.99 10.82 24.81
N LEU A 145 3.08 10.63 23.49
CA LEU A 145 3.45 11.68 22.54
C LEU A 145 2.51 12.90 22.63
N VAL A 146 1.19 12.67 22.66
CA VAL A 146 0.18 13.76 22.66
C VAL A 146 -0.33 14.17 24.04
N GLY A 147 -0.01 13.40 25.09
CA GLY A 147 -0.41 13.65 26.47
C GLY A 147 -1.83 13.19 26.84
N THR A 148 -2.52 12.45 25.97
CA THR A 148 -3.88 11.94 26.19
C THR A 148 -4.11 10.67 25.36
N PRO A 149 -4.98 9.73 25.79
CA PRO A 149 -5.37 8.60 24.95
C PRO A 149 -5.92 9.06 23.59
N VAL A 150 -5.52 8.34 22.55
CA VAL A 150 -6.02 8.52 21.18
C VAL A 150 -7.07 7.46 20.87
N ASP A 151 -8.09 7.85 20.12
CA ASP A 151 -9.17 6.96 19.72
C ASP A 151 -8.80 6.32 18.38
N GLY A 152 -8.39 5.05 18.41
CA GLY A 152 -8.01 4.30 17.22
C GLY A 152 -9.17 3.92 16.29
N THR A 153 -10.42 4.18 16.66
CA THR A 153 -11.59 3.81 15.85
C THR A 153 -11.90 4.85 14.78
N ARG A 154 -12.81 4.53 13.85
CA ARG A 154 -13.37 5.53 12.92
C ARG A 154 -14.24 6.58 13.62
N GLY A 155 -14.59 6.37 14.89
CA GLY A 155 -15.38 7.28 15.72
C GLY A 155 -16.88 7.22 15.42
N GLU A 156 -17.69 7.76 16.34
CA GLU A 156 -19.15 7.62 16.35
C GLU A 156 -19.87 8.30 15.17
N ARG A 157 -19.20 9.23 14.48
CA ARG A 157 -19.76 9.97 13.33
C ARG A 157 -19.30 9.44 11.98
N TYR A 158 -18.63 8.29 11.95
CA TYR A 158 -18.29 7.62 10.72
C TYR A 158 -19.55 7.21 9.96
N VAL A 159 -19.56 7.51 8.66
CA VAL A 159 -20.61 7.08 7.74
C VAL A 159 -19.93 6.18 6.72
N PRO A 160 -20.14 4.86 6.77
CA PRO A 160 -19.59 3.94 5.78
C PRO A 160 -20.02 4.34 4.37
N HIS A 161 -19.12 4.19 3.41
CA HIS A 161 -19.52 4.31 2.02
C HIS A 161 -20.50 3.18 1.69
N PRO A 162 -21.49 3.42 0.83
CA PRO A 162 -22.28 2.32 0.31
C PRO A 162 -21.31 1.31 -0.32
N ALA A 163 -21.44 0.04 0.09
CA ALA A 163 -20.58 -1.01 -0.42
C ALA A 163 -20.57 -0.93 -1.95
N PRO A 164 -19.38 -0.89 -2.58
CA PRO A 164 -19.31 -0.86 -4.02
C PRO A 164 -20.05 -2.09 -4.56
N PRO A 165 -20.67 -1.98 -5.76
CA PRO A 165 -21.27 -3.13 -6.40
C PRO A 165 -20.26 -4.28 -6.42
N GLU A 166 -20.70 -5.48 -6.03
CA GLU A 166 -19.82 -6.65 -5.94
C GLU A 166 -19.16 -6.89 -7.30
N GLN A 167 -17.87 -6.62 -7.36
CA GLN A 167 -17.09 -6.84 -8.56
C GLN A 167 -16.62 -8.27 -8.59
N ARG A 168 -16.78 -8.91 -9.75
CA ARG A 168 -16.30 -10.27 -9.92
C ARG A 168 -14.84 -10.24 -10.34
N LEU A 169 -13.97 -10.82 -9.51
CA LEU A 169 -12.59 -11.07 -9.86
C LEU A 169 -12.51 -11.88 -11.16
N GLN A 170 -11.65 -11.44 -12.06
CA GLN A 170 -11.30 -12.16 -13.26
C GLN A 170 -9.78 -12.17 -13.46
N TYR A 171 -9.19 -13.37 -13.56
CA TYR A 171 -7.80 -13.50 -13.97
C TYR A 171 -7.68 -13.50 -15.49
N VAL A 172 -6.80 -12.68 -16.05
CA VAL A 172 -6.58 -12.58 -17.49
C VAL A 172 -5.12 -12.85 -17.78
N VAL A 173 -4.85 -13.69 -18.78
CA VAL A 173 -3.49 -13.86 -19.32
C VAL A 173 -3.28 -12.74 -20.33
N MET A 174 -2.28 -11.90 -20.10
CA MET A 174 -1.92 -10.77 -20.95
C MET A 174 -0.48 -10.85 -21.42
N ASP A 175 -0.21 -10.31 -22.61
CA ASP A 175 1.15 -10.02 -23.03
C ASP A 175 1.71 -8.88 -22.17
N VAL A 176 2.90 -9.07 -21.60
CA VAL A 176 3.57 -8.08 -20.75
C VAL A 176 3.91 -6.81 -21.52
N ALA A 177 4.06 -6.92 -22.85
CA ALA A 177 4.24 -5.79 -23.75
C ALA A 177 3.03 -4.83 -23.72
N ASP A 178 1.81 -5.37 -23.57
CA ASP A 178 0.55 -4.61 -23.60
C ASP A 178 0.20 -3.96 -22.25
N LEU A 179 0.91 -4.35 -21.18
CA LEU A 179 0.74 -3.70 -19.89
C LEU A 179 1.17 -2.23 -19.93
N PRO A 180 0.51 -1.31 -19.20
CA PRO A 180 0.89 0.10 -19.12
C PRO A 180 2.38 0.30 -18.80
N GLU A 181 2.99 1.40 -19.26
CA GLU A 181 4.39 1.68 -18.89
C GLU A 181 4.47 1.99 -17.39
N PRO A 182 5.30 1.26 -16.61
CA PRO A 182 5.45 1.49 -15.19
C PRO A 182 5.98 2.89 -14.87
N THR A 183 5.31 3.60 -13.97
CA THR A 183 5.75 4.91 -13.48
C THR A 183 6.63 4.74 -12.24
N PRO A 184 7.70 5.56 -12.05
CA PRO A 184 8.52 5.47 -10.86
C PRO A 184 7.71 5.68 -9.57
N PHE A 185 7.80 4.74 -8.65
CA PHE A 185 7.12 4.80 -7.36
C PHE A 185 8.05 4.33 -6.25
N ARG A 186 8.45 5.27 -5.38
CA ARG A 186 9.28 5.16 -4.14
C ARG A 186 10.66 4.47 -4.26
N GLU A 187 10.78 3.42 -5.05
CA GLU A 187 11.97 2.61 -5.22
C GLU A 187 12.89 3.13 -6.32
N ALA A 188 14.17 3.26 -6.00
CA ALA A 188 15.17 3.80 -6.91
C ALA A 188 15.36 2.94 -8.18
N CYS A 189 15.08 1.63 -8.12
CA CYS A 189 15.13 0.74 -9.28
C CYS A 189 14.10 1.07 -10.35
N MET A 190 13.03 1.80 -10.01
CA MET A 190 12.02 2.24 -10.98
C MET A 190 12.47 3.44 -11.81
N THR A 191 13.56 4.13 -11.43
CA THR A 191 14.03 5.36 -12.10
C THR A 191 14.75 5.09 -13.44
N PRO A 192 14.59 5.95 -14.48
CA PRO A 192 15.13 5.69 -15.82
C PRO A 192 16.65 5.52 -15.91
N LEU A 193 17.43 6.26 -15.12
CA LEU A 193 18.90 6.20 -15.12
C LEU A 193 19.42 4.87 -14.57
N ARG A 194 18.86 4.41 -13.44
CA ARG A 194 19.22 3.10 -12.89
C ARG A 194 18.76 1.95 -13.78
N ARG A 195 17.65 2.09 -14.51
CA ARG A 195 17.21 1.12 -15.52
C ARG A 195 18.28 0.87 -16.58
N ILE A 196 18.84 1.93 -17.18
CA ILE A 196 19.85 1.79 -18.24
C ILE A 196 21.09 1.06 -17.70
N LEU A 197 21.57 1.46 -16.53
CA LEU A 197 22.72 0.83 -15.87
C LEU A 197 22.44 -0.64 -15.49
N ASN A 198 21.30 -0.94 -14.89
CA ASN A 198 20.97 -2.30 -14.47
C ASN A 198 20.76 -3.25 -15.66
N ARG A 199 20.16 -2.76 -16.75
CA ARG A 199 20.00 -3.53 -17.99
C ARG A 199 21.34 -3.84 -18.64
N LEU A 200 22.25 -2.87 -18.69
CA LEU A 200 23.61 -3.07 -19.19
C LEU A 200 24.42 -4.05 -18.32
N LEU A 201 24.24 -3.99 -16.99
CA LEU A 201 24.97 -4.82 -16.03
C LEU A 201 24.28 -6.16 -15.73
N ARG A 202 23.10 -6.43 -16.32
CA ARG A 202 22.24 -7.60 -16.01
C ARG A 202 22.06 -7.84 -14.51
N ARG A 203 21.97 -6.76 -13.71
CA ARG A 203 21.79 -6.86 -12.27
C ARG A 203 20.32 -7.12 -11.96
N THR A 204 19.97 -8.38 -11.73
CA THR A 204 18.65 -8.81 -11.26
C THR A 204 18.43 -8.54 -9.76
N SER A 205 19.43 -8.05 -9.03
CA SER A 205 19.38 -8.06 -7.55
C SER A 205 18.86 -6.79 -6.87
N CYS A 206 18.36 -5.80 -7.61
CA CYS A 206 18.16 -4.47 -7.02
C CYS A 206 17.01 -4.35 -6.00
N CYS A 207 15.99 -5.21 -6.07
CA CYS A 207 14.90 -5.33 -5.11
C CYS A 207 14.38 -6.77 -5.11
N TRP A 208 13.47 -7.12 -4.18
CA TRP A 208 12.87 -8.45 -4.16
C TRP A 208 12.17 -8.82 -5.48
N TYR A 209 11.46 -7.87 -6.13
CA TYR A 209 10.77 -8.16 -7.39
C TYR A 209 11.74 -8.51 -8.53
N HIS A 210 12.83 -7.76 -8.73
CA HIS A 210 13.80 -8.08 -9.79
C HIS A 210 14.58 -9.38 -9.54
N GLN A 211 14.59 -9.88 -8.30
CA GLN A 211 15.28 -11.13 -7.93
C GLN A 211 14.49 -12.39 -8.28
N GLN A 212 13.22 -12.26 -8.71
CA GLN A 212 12.38 -13.40 -9.04
C GLN A 212 12.54 -13.84 -10.50
N ASP A 213 12.36 -15.13 -10.75
CA ASP A 213 12.23 -15.68 -12.11
C ASP A 213 10.79 -15.55 -12.58
N TRP A 214 10.45 -14.36 -13.09
CA TRP A 214 9.07 -14.06 -13.48
C TRP A 214 8.56 -14.86 -14.67
N SER A 215 9.44 -15.35 -15.54
CA SER A 215 9.04 -16.25 -16.64
C SER A 215 8.49 -17.54 -16.05
N LYS A 216 9.25 -18.19 -15.15
CA LYS A 216 8.82 -19.40 -14.46
C LYS A 216 7.55 -19.18 -13.62
N VAL A 217 7.50 -18.09 -12.86
CA VAL A 217 6.35 -17.77 -11.99
C VAL A 217 5.09 -17.49 -12.82
N SER A 218 5.23 -16.79 -13.94
CA SER A 218 4.10 -16.52 -14.84
C SER A 218 3.59 -17.77 -15.52
N GLU A 219 4.49 -18.65 -16.00
CA GLU A 219 4.10 -19.95 -16.57
C GLU A 219 3.34 -20.81 -15.55
N LEU A 220 3.83 -20.88 -14.32
CA LEU A 220 3.16 -21.60 -13.23
C LEU A 220 1.77 -21.02 -12.94
N GLY A 221 1.65 -19.69 -12.85
CA GLY A 221 0.37 -19.02 -12.63
C GLY A 221 -0.64 -19.28 -13.75
N ILE A 222 -0.18 -19.23 -15.00
CA ILE A 222 -1.00 -19.55 -16.18
C ILE A 222 -1.48 -21.00 -16.12
N GLN A 223 -0.57 -21.96 -15.91
CA GLN A 223 -0.91 -23.39 -15.83
C GLN A 223 -1.91 -23.69 -14.70
N LEU A 224 -1.72 -23.07 -13.54
CA LEU A 224 -2.61 -23.23 -12.40
C LEU A 224 -4.02 -22.72 -12.70
N ILE A 225 -4.15 -21.53 -13.31
CA ILE A 225 -5.45 -20.97 -13.69
C ILE A 225 -6.12 -21.82 -14.76
N GLU A 226 -5.38 -22.25 -15.79
CA GLU A 226 -5.91 -23.11 -16.84
C GLU A 226 -6.38 -24.45 -16.29
N HIS A 227 -5.60 -25.09 -15.42
CA HIS A 227 -5.97 -26.34 -14.76
C HIS A 227 -7.22 -26.17 -13.89
N ALA A 228 -7.26 -25.16 -13.04
CA ALA A 228 -8.39 -24.91 -12.16
C ALA A 228 -9.69 -24.59 -12.93
N ARG A 229 -9.60 -23.86 -14.04
CA ARG A 229 -10.75 -23.59 -14.92
C ARG A 229 -11.24 -24.84 -15.63
N ASN A 230 -10.33 -25.72 -16.05
CA ASN A 230 -10.70 -27.02 -16.62
C ASN A 230 -11.44 -27.90 -15.59
N ASP A 231 -11.13 -27.73 -14.31
CA ASP A 231 -11.83 -28.38 -13.18
C ASP A 231 -13.13 -27.66 -12.77
N GLY A 232 -13.52 -26.61 -13.49
CA GLY A 232 -14.77 -25.87 -13.26
C GLY A 232 -14.71 -24.83 -12.14
N LYS A 233 -13.52 -24.50 -11.61
CA LYS A 233 -13.36 -23.49 -10.56
C LYS A 233 -13.54 -22.08 -11.12
N THR A 234 -14.20 -21.23 -10.34
CA THR A 234 -14.29 -19.79 -10.57
C THR A 234 -12.98 -19.08 -10.20
N ASP A 235 -12.77 -17.87 -10.73
CA ASP A 235 -11.56 -17.09 -10.40
C ASP A 235 -11.50 -16.70 -8.91
N HIS A 236 -12.64 -16.58 -8.23
CA HIS A 236 -12.67 -16.39 -6.78
C HIS A 236 -12.16 -17.63 -6.02
N GLU A 237 -12.67 -18.82 -6.35
CA GLU A 237 -12.18 -20.09 -5.75
C GLU A 237 -10.70 -20.32 -6.05
N ILE A 238 -10.23 -19.93 -7.25
CA ILE A 238 -8.80 -19.95 -7.59
C ILE A 238 -8.02 -19.06 -6.62
N SER A 239 -8.49 -17.84 -6.36
CA SER A 239 -7.82 -16.89 -5.46
C SER A 239 -7.73 -17.38 -4.01
N GLU A 240 -8.70 -18.18 -3.55
CA GLU A 240 -8.69 -18.74 -2.19
C GLU A 240 -7.80 -19.99 -2.07
N GLN A 241 -7.66 -20.76 -3.16
CA GLN A 241 -7.06 -22.10 -3.12
C GLN A 241 -5.69 -22.19 -3.82
N PHE A 242 -5.20 -21.15 -4.50
CA PHE A 242 -4.01 -21.26 -5.37
C PHE A 242 -2.75 -21.74 -4.64
N ILE A 243 -2.57 -21.44 -3.35
CA ILE A 243 -1.43 -21.95 -2.59
C ILE A 243 -1.48 -23.48 -2.46
N ALA A 244 -2.65 -24.04 -2.18
CA ALA A 244 -2.83 -25.49 -2.09
C ALA A 244 -2.60 -26.13 -3.47
N MET A 245 -3.22 -25.58 -4.51
CA MET A 245 -3.07 -26.06 -5.89
C MET A 245 -1.60 -26.00 -6.37
N ALA A 246 -0.89 -24.91 -6.06
CA ALA A 246 0.52 -24.76 -6.42
C ALA A 246 1.41 -25.79 -5.71
N ARG A 247 1.11 -26.13 -4.45
CA ARG A 247 1.85 -27.17 -3.70
C ARG A 247 1.62 -28.55 -4.30
N GLU A 248 0.40 -28.86 -4.75
CA GLU A 248 0.08 -30.12 -5.44
C GLU A 248 0.85 -30.25 -6.76
N LEU A 249 1.11 -29.13 -7.45
CA LEU A 249 1.96 -29.06 -8.64
C LEU A 249 3.47 -29.10 -8.33
N GLY A 250 3.88 -29.32 -7.07
CA GLY A 250 5.28 -29.45 -6.67
C GLY A 250 6.05 -28.13 -6.60
N THR A 251 5.36 -26.99 -6.45
CA THR A 251 5.98 -25.66 -6.42
C THR A 251 6.86 -25.47 -5.18
N SER A 252 8.06 -24.91 -5.38
CA SER A 252 8.98 -24.61 -4.27
C SER A 252 8.47 -23.47 -3.39
N ASN A 253 8.84 -23.43 -2.11
CA ASN A 253 8.47 -22.35 -1.19
C ASN A 253 8.92 -20.95 -1.68
N LYS A 254 10.04 -20.87 -2.41
CA LYS A 254 10.54 -19.62 -2.98
C LYS A 254 9.57 -19.10 -4.05
N ASP A 255 9.13 -19.98 -4.94
CA ASP A 255 8.22 -19.64 -6.05
C ASP A 255 6.80 -19.36 -5.53
N LEU A 256 6.38 -19.98 -4.42
CA LEU A 256 5.07 -19.73 -3.81
C LEU A 256 4.86 -18.27 -3.38
N MET A 257 5.90 -17.58 -2.89
CA MET A 257 5.79 -16.16 -2.52
C MET A 257 5.65 -15.25 -3.73
N ALA A 258 6.42 -15.51 -4.79
CA ALA A 258 6.29 -14.78 -6.05
C ALA A 258 4.92 -15.04 -6.71
N LEU A 259 4.45 -16.29 -6.70
CA LEU A 259 3.14 -16.68 -7.19
C LEU A 259 2.01 -16.04 -6.37
N LYS A 260 2.14 -16.01 -5.04
CA LYS A 260 1.22 -15.29 -4.17
C LYS A 260 1.10 -13.82 -4.56
N SER A 261 2.23 -13.15 -4.78
CA SER A 261 2.22 -11.76 -5.26
C SER A 261 1.65 -11.59 -6.68
N LEU A 262 1.48 -12.67 -7.44
CA LEU A 262 0.89 -12.63 -8.78
C LEU A 262 -0.63 -12.87 -8.75
N LEU A 263 -1.10 -13.77 -7.87
CA LEU A 263 -2.49 -14.23 -7.86
C LEU A 263 -3.32 -13.63 -6.71
N GLU A 264 -2.76 -13.27 -5.56
CA GLU A 264 -3.57 -12.74 -4.45
C GLU A 264 -4.21 -11.40 -4.82
N PRO A 265 -5.56 -11.26 -4.82
CA PRO A 265 -6.24 -10.12 -5.43
C PRO A 265 -5.83 -8.75 -4.87
N SER A 266 -5.56 -8.68 -3.57
CA SER A 266 -5.13 -7.46 -2.88
C SER A 266 -3.75 -6.96 -3.32
N VAL A 267 -2.93 -7.83 -3.92
CA VAL A 267 -1.57 -7.53 -4.34
C VAL A 267 -1.27 -8.01 -5.75
N ALA A 268 -2.23 -8.43 -6.56
CA ALA A 268 -2.00 -8.91 -7.93
C ALA A 268 -1.62 -7.74 -8.87
N ILE A 269 -1.26 -8.04 -10.14
CA ILE A 269 -1.07 -6.96 -11.14
C ILE A 269 -2.47 -6.54 -11.59
N ALA A 270 -2.83 -5.28 -11.36
CA ALA A 270 -4.15 -4.74 -11.58
C ALA A 270 -4.06 -3.49 -12.48
N PRO A 271 -3.97 -3.67 -13.81
CA PRO A 271 -3.81 -2.56 -14.74
C PRO A 271 -5.15 -1.88 -15.03
N HIS A 272 -5.14 -0.56 -15.09
CA HIS A 272 -6.15 0.23 -15.80
C HIS A 272 -5.64 0.46 -17.22
N LEU A 273 -6.40 0.03 -18.21
CA LEU A 273 -6.07 0.20 -19.62
C LEU A 273 -6.82 1.40 -20.19
N GLY A 274 -6.27 2.06 -21.21
CA GLY A 274 -6.90 3.19 -21.91
C GLY A 274 -6.08 4.48 -21.86
N GLU A 275 -6.75 5.63 -22.03
CA GLU A 275 -6.12 6.96 -22.18
C GLU A 275 -5.30 7.39 -20.95
N ASN A 276 -5.62 6.86 -19.76
CA ASN A 276 -4.90 7.07 -18.51
C ASN A 276 -4.35 5.76 -17.95
N ALA A 277 -3.69 4.98 -18.81
CA ALA A 277 -3.18 3.66 -18.47
C ALA A 277 -2.28 3.70 -17.22
N THR A 278 -2.65 2.98 -16.18
CA THR A 278 -1.96 2.97 -14.88
C THR A 278 -2.17 1.64 -14.16
N TYR A 279 -1.77 1.53 -12.90
CA TYR A 279 -1.95 0.35 -12.07
C TYR A 279 -2.60 0.74 -10.74
N THR A 280 -3.60 -0.02 -10.30
CA THR A 280 -3.98 -0.03 -8.87
C THR A 280 -2.86 -0.72 -8.07
N ASN A 281 -2.40 -1.88 -8.56
CA ASN A 281 -1.33 -2.66 -7.95
C ASN A 281 -0.43 -3.27 -9.03
N GLY A 282 0.83 -3.52 -8.68
CA GLY A 282 1.77 -4.27 -9.53
C GLY A 282 2.58 -3.46 -10.50
N ASN A 283 2.61 -2.14 -10.35
CA ASN A 283 3.51 -1.24 -11.08
C ASN A 283 4.97 -1.75 -11.07
N HIS A 284 5.50 -2.09 -9.89
CA HIS A 284 6.88 -2.60 -9.76
C HIS A 284 7.06 -4.02 -10.35
N ARG A 285 6.07 -4.91 -10.21
CA ARG A 285 6.11 -6.26 -10.80
C ARG A 285 6.10 -6.20 -12.32
N ALA A 286 5.21 -5.39 -12.89
CA ALA A 286 5.16 -5.14 -14.33
C ALA A 286 6.51 -4.58 -14.84
N ARG A 287 7.17 -3.70 -14.07
CA ARG A 287 8.52 -3.23 -14.40
C ARG A 287 9.55 -4.37 -14.40
N ALA A 288 9.61 -5.16 -13.33
CA ALA A 288 10.53 -6.28 -13.24
C ALA A 288 10.32 -7.30 -14.37
N MET A 289 9.07 -7.57 -14.74
CA MET A 289 8.72 -8.45 -15.87
C MET A 289 9.15 -7.88 -17.22
N LYS A 290 8.88 -6.59 -17.49
CA LYS A 290 9.33 -5.92 -18.72
C LYS A 290 10.87 -5.88 -18.81
N ASP A 291 11.56 -5.62 -17.71
CA ASP A 291 13.04 -5.61 -17.66
C ASP A 291 13.64 -7.01 -17.88
N ALA A 292 12.91 -8.07 -17.51
CA ALA A 292 13.29 -9.47 -17.69
C ALA A 292 12.79 -10.09 -19.02
N ASP A 293 12.22 -9.27 -19.91
CA ASP A 293 11.67 -9.69 -21.21
C ASP A 293 10.64 -10.86 -21.09
N VAL A 294 9.85 -10.89 -20.01
CA VAL A 294 8.76 -11.86 -19.83
C VAL A 294 7.71 -11.64 -20.92
N THR A 295 7.24 -12.71 -21.56
CA THR A 295 6.28 -12.58 -22.67
C THR A 295 4.84 -12.42 -22.18
N ARG A 296 4.37 -13.33 -21.33
CA ARG A 296 2.99 -13.38 -20.84
C ARG A 296 2.95 -13.47 -19.34
N THR A 297 1.92 -12.88 -18.74
CA THR A 297 1.68 -12.99 -17.31
C THR A 297 0.19 -12.98 -17.00
N VAL A 298 -0.14 -13.20 -15.74
CA VAL A 298 -1.50 -13.14 -15.22
C VAL A 298 -1.73 -11.76 -14.60
N VAL A 299 -2.85 -11.14 -14.92
CA VAL A 299 -3.36 -9.95 -14.24
C VAL A 299 -4.69 -10.24 -13.58
N ALA A 300 -5.00 -9.50 -12.52
CA ALA A 300 -6.33 -9.44 -11.94
C ALA A 300 -7.08 -8.25 -12.54
N THR A 301 -8.31 -8.51 -12.96
CA THR A 301 -9.26 -7.50 -13.41
C THR A 301 -10.58 -7.70 -12.66
N TRP A 302 -11.41 -6.68 -12.64
CA TRP A 302 -12.68 -6.70 -11.93
C TRP A 302 -13.78 -6.35 -12.90
N LEU A 303 -14.69 -7.30 -13.10
CA LEU A 303 -15.87 -7.09 -13.92
C LEU A 303 -16.97 -6.44 -13.06
N PRO A 304 -17.73 -5.48 -13.61
CA PRO A 304 -18.91 -4.99 -12.94
C PRO A 304 -19.90 -6.15 -12.72
N PRO A 305 -20.77 -6.09 -11.70
CA PRO A 305 -21.84 -7.05 -11.57
C PRO A 305 -22.69 -7.03 -12.85
N HIS A 306 -23.12 -8.21 -13.29
CA HIS A 306 -24.00 -8.31 -14.46
C HIS A 306 -25.22 -7.40 -14.25
N ALA A 307 -25.45 -6.46 -15.16
CA ALA A 307 -26.79 -5.93 -15.35
C ALA A 307 -27.65 -7.12 -15.79
N GLY A 308 -28.53 -7.57 -14.90
CA GLY A 308 -29.50 -8.63 -15.20
C GLY A 308 -30.42 -8.27 -16.36
#